data_AF-A0A2D5PAT4-F1
#
_entry.id   AF-A0A2D5PAT4-F1
#
_cell.length_a   1.000
_cell.length_b   1.000
_cell.length_c   1.000
_cell.angle_alpha   90.00
_cell.angle_beta   90.00
_cell.angle_gamma   90.00
#
_symmetry.space_group_name_H-M   'P 1'
#
loop_
_entity.id
_entity.type
_entity.pdbx_description
1 polymer ?
#
loop_
_entity_poly.entity_id
_entity_poly.type
_entity_poly.pdbx_seq_one_letter_code
_entity_poly.pdbx_strand_id
1 'polypeptide(L)'
;MQRATPNQTKWFEQATNKEQQAFLSKGPAHINNYFNIESFAQSFAPYVRGVRVGNPLPDAEEALEKAEVFLQKLQGKEDLPVLDERSLGIDGACIAQADSCYERTLRIEGVLHIGSLLVTEAFENNYFDGLLEAFIETLSESGPQIHSSLKDYALNLTNEDTYDIGDFAEAIAEKFMMANAKGFAINACAPVKMYDSDTSYSSGWAYTHYTWVYGESFEEAFAHAEEWADRMDEEDKAAYLAEANQPKQ
;
A
#
# COMPACT_ATOMS: atom_id res chain seq x y z
N MET A 1 -10.77 1.34 14.13
CA MET A 1 -11.40 0.08 14.59
C MET A 1 -10.69 -1.06 13.88
N GLN A 2 -9.87 -1.84 14.57
CA GLN A 2 -9.09 -2.91 13.92
C GLN A 2 -9.90 -4.21 13.93
N ARG A 3 -10.42 -4.62 12.77
CA ARG A 3 -11.10 -5.90 12.60
C ARG A 3 -10.13 -6.92 11.99
N ALA A 4 -10.28 -8.18 12.36
CA ALA A 4 -9.56 -9.25 11.68
C ALA A 4 -9.94 -9.28 10.18
N THR A 5 -8.96 -9.50 9.31
CA THR A 5 -9.21 -9.67 7.87
C THR A 5 -9.99 -10.97 7.61
N PRO A 6 -10.58 -11.14 6.41
CA PRO A 6 -11.19 -12.41 6.02
C PRO A 6 -10.21 -13.59 6.12
N ASN A 7 -8.95 -13.41 5.71
CA ASN A 7 -7.92 -14.44 5.81
C ASN A 7 -7.59 -14.76 7.27
N GLN A 8 -7.41 -13.74 8.11
CA GLN A 8 -7.19 -13.92 9.55
C GLN A 8 -8.36 -14.69 10.19
N THR A 9 -9.60 -14.33 9.85
CA THR A 9 -10.80 -15.00 10.39
C THR A 9 -10.85 -16.47 9.97
N LYS A 10 -10.69 -16.74 8.67
CA LYS A 10 -10.72 -18.11 8.12
C LYS A 10 -9.59 -18.98 8.68
N TRP A 11 -8.38 -18.44 8.79
CA TRP A 11 -7.25 -19.14 9.42
C TRP A 11 -7.53 -19.41 10.90
N PHE A 12 -8.02 -18.41 11.63
CA PHE A 12 -8.27 -18.51 13.07
C PHE A 12 -9.27 -19.61 13.41
N GLU A 13 -10.32 -19.80 12.61
CA GLU A 13 -11.32 -20.87 12.77
C GLU A 13 -10.74 -22.28 12.64
N GLN A 14 -9.64 -22.44 11.88
CA GLN A 14 -9.00 -23.72 11.59
C GLN A 14 -7.75 -23.98 12.44
N ALA A 15 -7.17 -22.93 12.99
CA ALA A 15 -5.97 -22.97 13.81
C ALA A 15 -6.22 -23.72 15.14
N THR A 16 -5.18 -24.40 15.62
CA THR A 16 -5.19 -25.00 16.95
C THR A 16 -5.24 -23.93 18.05
N ASN A 17 -5.68 -24.31 19.25
CA ASN A 17 -5.70 -23.40 20.41
C ASN A 17 -4.34 -22.74 20.69
N LYS A 18 -3.22 -23.45 20.47
CA LYS A 18 -1.87 -22.90 20.66
C LYS A 18 -1.54 -21.86 19.59
N GLU A 19 -1.89 -22.12 18.33
CA GLU A 19 -1.68 -21.18 17.22
C GLU A 19 -2.55 -19.93 17.37
N GLN A 20 -3.83 -20.08 17.72
CA GLN A 20 -4.72 -18.96 18.02
C GLN A 20 -4.12 -18.07 19.13
N GLN A 21 -3.62 -18.67 20.22
CA GLN A 21 -2.97 -17.94 21.30
C GLN A 21 -1.68 -17.24 20.85
N ALA A 22 -0.85 -17.91 20.04
CA ALA A 22 0.35 -17.32 19.45
C ALA A 22 0.02 -16.10 18.59
N PHE A 23 -1.01 -16.18 17.74
CA PHE A 23 -1.48 -15.06 16.93
C PHE A 23 -1.96 -13.89 17.78
N LEU A 24 -2.81 -14.14 18.77
CA LEU A 24 -3.36 -13.09 19.64
C LEU A 24 -2.27 -12.41 20.48
N SER A 25 -1.22 -13.12 20.88
CA SER A 25 -0.14 -12.60 21.75
C SER A 25 0.65 -11.42 21.15
N LYS A 26 0.62 -11.24 19.82
CA LYS A 26 1.39 -10.23 19.09
C LYS A 26 0.63 -8.95 18.74
N GLY A 27 -0.67 -8.90 18.98
CA GLY A 27 -1.51 -7.76 18.57
C GLY A 27 -1.97 -6.89 19.73
N PRO A 28 -2.45 -5.66 19.44
CA PRO A 28 -2.91 -4.75 20.48
C PRO A 28 -4.23 -5.22 21.09
N ALA A 29 -4.38 -4.97 22.39
CA ALA A 29 -5.66 -4.96 23.07
C ALA A 29 -6.42 -3.68 22.71
N HIS A 30 -7.73 -3.80 22.48
CA HIS A 30 -8.60 -2.66 22.22
C HIS A 30 -10.07 -2.99 22.54
N ILE A 31 -10.96 -2.03 22.34
CA ILE A 31 -12.40 -2.20 22.51
C ILE A 31 -13.16 -1.90 21.22
N ASN A 32 -14.29 -2.58 21.05
CA ASN A 32 -15.30 -2.21 20.06
C ASN A 32 -16.59 -1.77 20.76
N ASN A 33 -17.11 -0.61 20.35
CA ASN A 33 -18.38 -0.07 20.85
C ASN A 33 -19.56 -0.68 20.06
N TYR A 34 -20.57 -1.12 20.81
CA TYR A 34 -21.84 -1.60 20.31
C TYR A 34 -22.94 -0.71 20.86
N PHE A 35 -23.79 -0.23 19.96
CA PHE A 35 -24.97 0.53 20.31
C PHE A 35 -26.22 -0.30 20.03
N ASN A 36 -26.99 -0.57 21.07
CA ASN A 36 -28.28 -1.22 20.92
C ASN A 36 -29.35 -0.14 20.64
N ILE A 37 -29.92 -0.15 19.44
CA ILE A 37 -30.88 0.86 18.98
C ILE A 37 -32.19 0.82 19.78
N GLU A 38 -32.62 -0.36 20.25
CA GLU A 38 -33.90 -0.52 20.96
C GLU A 38 -33.84 0.02 22.39
N SER A 39 -32.73 -0.27 23.08
CA SER A 39 -32.52 0.14 24.48
C SER A 39 -31.73 1.43 24.63
N PHE A 40 -31.18 1.97 23.53
CA PHE A 40 -30.22 3.08 23.52
C PHE A 40 -29.00 2.84 24.41
N ALA A 41 -28.72 1.58 24.77
CA ALA A 41 -27.60 1.21 25.61
C ALA A 41 -26.33 1.06 24.78
N GLN A 42 -25.24 1.63 25.28
CA GLN A 42 -23.89 1.36 24.80
C GLN A 42 -23.28 0.19 25.56
N SER A 43 -22.47 -0.60 24.86
CA SER A 43 -21.65 -1.64 25.46
C SER A 43 -20.33 -1.77 24.72
N PHE A 44 -19.30 -2.18 25.44
CA PHE A 44 -17.92 -2.22 24.98
C PHE A 44 -17.42 -3.65 25.09
N ALA A 45 -17.07 -4.27 23.97
CA ALA A 45 -16.50 -5.61 24.01
C ALA A 45 -14.96 -5.56 23.99
N PRO A 46 -14.30 -6.41 24.79
CA PRO A 46 -12.84 -6.54 24.77
C PRO A 46 -12.38 -7.31 23.53
N TYR A 47 -11.36 -6.78 22.87
CA TYR A 47 -10.76 -7.35 21.66
C TYR A 47 -9.23 -7.41 21.80
N VAL A 48 -8.63 -8.46 21.23
CA VAL A 48 -7.19 -8.57 21.03
C VAL A 48 -6.95 -8.92 19.58
N ARG A 49 -6.14 -8.13 18.89
CA ARG A 49 -5.80 -8.34 17.47
C ARG A 49 -7.02 -8.59 16.56
N GLY A 50 -8.11 -7.86 16.82
CA GLY A 50 -9.34 -7.93 16.03
C GLY A 50 -10.25 -9.13 16.34
N VAL A 51 -9.91 -9.95 17.34
CA VAL A 51 -10.72 -11.06 17.82
C VAL A 51 -11.32 -10.72 19.19
N ARG A 52 -12.60 -11.03 19.38
CA ARG A 52 -13.31 -10.79 20.64
C ARG A 52 -12.87 -11.80 21.70
N VAL A 53 -12.43 -11.32 22.87
CA VAL A 53 -11.88 -12.18 23.94
C VAL A 53 -12.76 -12.25 25.19
N GLY A 54 -13.95 -11.63 25.16
CA GLY A 54 -14.88 -11.61 26.29
C GLY A 54 -16.25 -11.06 25.93
N ASN A 55 -17.15 -10.99 26.91
CA ASN A 55 -18.49 -10.42 26.73
C ASN A 55 -18.49 -8.89 26.76
N PRO A 56 -19.46 -8.21 26.14
CA PRO A 56 -19.56 -6.77 26.16
C PRO A 56 -19.92 -6.31 27.58
N LEU A 57 -19.37 -5.17 27.98
CA LEU A 57 -19.55 -4.56 29.28
C LEU A 57 -20.15 -3.16 29.13
N PRO A 58 -20.85 -2.64 30.14
CA PRO A 58 -21.36 -1.28 30.09
C PRO A 58 -20.25 -0.23 30.20
N ASP A 59 -19.08 -0.59 30.73
CA ASP A 59 -17.96 0.31 30.95
C ASP A 59 -16.80 0.06 29.97
N ALA A 60 -16.24 1.14 29.42
CA ALA A 60 -15.21 1.09 28.40
C ALA A 60 -13.82 0.77 28.98
N GLU A 61 -13.50 1.33 30.16
CA GLU A 61 -12.22 1.10 30.83
C GLU A 61 -12.13 -0.35 31.32
N GLU A 62 -13.20 -0.88 31.91
CA GLU A 62 -13.28 -2.28 32.34
C GLU A 62 -13.15 -3.25 31.16
N ALA A 63 -13.72 -2.91 30.00
CA ALA A 63 -13.57 -3.72 28.79
C ALA A 63 -12.12 -3.68 28.27
N LEU A 64 -11.47 -2.52 28.26
CA LEU A 64 -10.09 -2.41 27.84
C LEU A 64 -9.15 -3.18 28.79
N GLU A 65 -9.31 -3.00 30.10
CA GLU A 65 -8.53 -3.72 31.11
C GLU A 65 -8.66 -5.23 30.94
N LYS A 66 -9.86 -5.76 30.67
CA LYS A 66 -10.03 -7.19 30.39
C LYS A 66 -9.28 -7.66 29.15
N ALA A 67 -9.25 -6.86 28.09
CA ALA A 67 -8.47 -7.18 26.90
C ALA A 67 -6.96 -7.19 27.20
N GLU A 68 -6.47 -6.20 27.94
CA GLU A 68 -5.07 -6.07 28.34
C GLU A 68 -4.61 -7.22 29.25
N VAL A 69 -5.41 -7.54 30.29
CA VAL A 69 -5.13 -8.68 31.19
C VAL A 69 -5.12 -9.99 30.43
N PHE A 70 -6.01 -10.16 29.45
CA PHE A 70 -5.98 -11.34 28.58
C PHE A 70 -4.71 -11.39 27.73
N LEU A 71 -4.32 -10.27 27.11
CA LEU A 71 -3.11 -10.19 26.29
C LEU A 71 -1.84 -10.47 27.12
N GLN A 72 -1.71 -9.86 28.30
CA GLN A 72 -0.57 -10.09 29.20
C GLN A 72 -0.43 -11.57 29.58
N LYS A 73 -1.56 -12.26 29.84
CA LYS A 73 -1.56 -13.72 30.10
C LYS A 73 -1.07 -14.54 28.92
N LEU A 74 -1.29 -14.08 27.69
CA LEU A 74 -0.78 -14.76 26.50
C LEU A 74 0.71 -14.48 26.30
N GLN A 75 1.14 -13.23 26.49
CA GLN A 75 2.54 -12.83 26.34
C GLN A 75 3.47 -13.47 27.39
N GLY A 76 2.93 -13.82 28.56
CA GLY A 76 3.66 -14.57 29.59
C GLY A 76 3.82 -16.07 29.32
N LYS A 77 3.35 -16.61 28.18
CA LYS A 77 3.47 -18.04 27.84
C LYS A 77 4.72 -18.30 26.98
N GLU A 78 5.61 -19.17 27.47
CA GLU A 78 6.84 -19.53 26.76
C GLU A 78 6.67 -20.64 25.70
N ASP A 79 5.60 -21.44 25.77
CA ASP A 79 5.37 -22.62 24.90
C ASP A 79 4.35 -22.35 23.76
N LEU A 80 4.41 -21.14 23.19
CA LEU A 80 3.59 -20.77 22.02
C LEU A 80 4.40 -20.98 20.73
N PRO A 81 3.79 -21.56 19.67
CA PRO A 81 4.48 -21.78 18.41
C PRO A 81 4.85 -20.45 17.73
N VAL A 82 5.95 -20.44 16.99
CA VAL A 82 6.31 -19.34 16.08
C VAL A 82 5.51 -19.51 14.79
N LEU A 83 4.65 -18.53 14.50
CA LEU A 83 3.86 -18.49 13.27
C LEU A 83 4.60 -17.75 12.17
N ASP A 84 4.70 -18.35 10.98
CA ASP A 84 5.02 -17.64 9.74
C ASP A 84 3.76 -16.96 9.21
N GLU A 85 3.46 -15.80 9.80
CA GLU A 85 2.23 -15.06 9.52
C GLU A 85 2.14 -14.53 8.09
N ARG A 86 3.30 -14.28 7.45
CA ARG A 86 3.35 -13.77 6.08
C ARG A 86 2.94 -14.87 5.10
N SER A 87 3.52 -16.06 5.24
CA SER A 87 3.17 -17.21 4.40
C SER A 87 1.73 -17.69 4.64
N LEU A 88 1.19 -17.45 5.84
CA LEU A 88 -0.22 -17.70 6.18
C LEU A 88 -1.17 -16.58 5.71
N GLY A 89 -0.65 -15.42 5.28
CA GLY A 89 -1.45 -14.26 4.87
C GLY A 89 -2.25 -13.61 6.02
N ILE A 90 -1.70 -13.67 7.24
CA ILE A 90 -2.34 -13.18 8.48
C ILE A 90 -1.52 -12.10 9.22
N ASP A 91 -0.38 -11.68 8.66
CA ASP A 91 0.51 -10.67 9.24
C ASP A 91 -0.14 -9.28 9.35
N GLY A 92 -1.15 -9.00 8.53
CA GLY A 92 -1.87 -7.73 8.51
C GLY A 92 -1.26 -6.69 7.57
N ALA A 93 -0.34 -7.10 6.68
CA ALA A 93 0.32 -6.20 5.73
C ALA A 93 -0.68 -5.39 4.88
N CYS A 94 -1.77 -6.01 4.43
CA CYS A 94 -2.79 -5.32 3.63
C CYS A 94 -3.53 -4.21 4.40
N ILE A 95 -3.72 -4.35 5.72
CA ILE A 95 -4.31 -3.30 6.55
C ILE A 95 -3.30 -2.15 6.67
N ALA A 96 -2.04 -2.47 7.01
CA ALA A 96 -1.00 -1.46 7.16
C ALA A 96 -0.76 -0.67 5.86
N GLN A 97 -0.79 -1.34 4.71
CA GLN A 97 -0.68 -0.69 3.40
C GLN A 97 -1.87 0.22 3.11
N ALA A 98 -3.09 -0.22 3.43
CA ALA A 98 -4.29 0.62 3.24
C ALA A 98 -4.28 1.85 4.16
N ASP A 99 -3.88 1.69 5.42
CA ASP A 99 -3.74 2.78 6.39
C ASP A 99 -2.68 3.78 5.91
N SER A 100 -1.52 3.30 5.45
CA SER A 100 -0.46 4.16 4.91
C SER A 100 -0.92 4.96 3.67
N CYS A 101 -1.60 4.32 2.72
CA CYS A 101 -2.19 5.02 1.57
C CYS A 101 -3.16 6.12 2.02
N TYR A 102 -4.00 5.84 3.02
CA TYR A 102 -4.94 6.82 3.56
C TYR A 102 -4.22 8.01 4.22
N GLU A 103 -3.25 7.73 5.10
CA GLU A 103 -2.48 8.75 5.82
C GLU A 103 -1.70 9.67 4.87
N ARG A 104 -1.12 9.11 3.81
CA ARG A 104 -0.34 9.84 2.80
C ARG A 104 -1.17 10.49 1.71
N THR A 105 -2.50 10.27 1.70
CA THR A 105 -3.36 10.65 0.57
C THR A 105 -2.80 10.10 -0.76
N LEU A 106 -2.36 8.85 -0.73
CA LEU A 106 -1.78 8.11 -1.86
C LEU A 106 -2.81 7.12 -2.42
N ARG A 107 -2.87 7.03 -3.74
CA ARG A 107 -3.59 5.97 -4.47
C ARG A 107 -2.62 5.15 -5.30
N ILE A 108 -2.84 3.84 -5.26
CA ILE A 108 -2.26 2.92 -6.22
C ILE A 108 -3.28 2.72 -7.34
N GLU A 109 -2.99 3.30 -8.51
CA GLU A 109 -3.89 3.26 -9.68
C GLU A 109 -3.64 2.01 -10.54
N GLY A 110 -2.48 1.38 -10.41
CA GLY A 110 -2.16 0.17 -11.14
C GLY A 110 -0.92 -0.55 -10.61
N VAL A 111 -0.89 -1.86 -10.82
CA VAL A 111 0.24 -2.73 -10.47
C VAL A 111 0.51 -3.66 -11.65
N LEU A 112 1.74 -3.65 -12.14
CA LEU A 112 2.23 -4.54 -13.17
C LEU A 112 3.29 -5.45 -12.56
N HIS A 113 3.15 -6.76 -12.73
CA HIS A 113 4.23 -7.70 -12.45
C HIS A 113 4.95 -8.02 -13.77
N ILE A 114 6.11 -7.38 -13.97
CA ILE A 114 6.83 -7.39 -15.24
C ILE A 114 7.20 -8.82 -15.64
N GLY A 115 7.70 -9.61 -14.69
CA GLY A 115 8.07 -11.00 -14.96
C GLY A 115 6.93 -11.86 -15.51
N SER A 116 5.68 -11.62 -15.09
CA SER A 116 4.54 -12.34 -15.67
C SER A 116 4.12 -11.84 -17.04
N LEU A 117 4.38 -10.57 -17.37
CA LEU A 117 4.01 -10.02 -18.66
C LEU A 117 4.97 -10.51 -19.76
N LEU A 118 6.25 -10.67 -19.45
CA LEU A 118 7.27 -11.15 -20.39
C LEU A 118 7.00 -12.55 -20.97
N VAL A 119 6.07 -13.30 -20.40
CA VAL A 119 5.72 -14.68 -20.80
C VAL A 119 4.26 -14.80 -21.27
N THR A 120 3.61 -13.68 -21.59
CA THR A 120 2.19 -13.66 -22.00
C THR A 120 1.98 -13.07 -23.39
N GLU A 121 0.78 -13.31 -23.91
CA GLU A 121 0.25 -12.76 -25.16
C GLU A 121 0.38 -11.23 -25.28
N ALA A 122 0.52 -10.50 -24.16
CA ALA A 122 0.69 -9.05 -24.16
C ALA A 122 1.93 -8.61 -24.96
N PHE A 123 3.00 -9.42 -24.94
CA PHE A 123 4.19 -9.19 -25.75
C PHE A 123 4.22 -10.05 -27.02
N GLU A 124 3.44 -11.15 -27.10
CA GLU A 124 3.40 -12.01 -28.30
C GLU A 124 2.48 -11.48 -29.41
N ASN A 125 1.41 -10.76 -29.05
CA ASN A 125 0.45 -10.20 -30.00
C ASN A 125 0.69 -8.72 -30.34
N ASN A 126 1.76 -8.13 -29.81
CA ASN A 126 2.19 -6.75 -30.13
C ASN A 126 1.09 -5.72 -29.91
N TYR A 127 0.32 -5.89 -28.82
CA TYR A 127 -0.72 -4.95 -28.46
C TYR A 127 -0.57 -4.62 -26.98
N PHE A 128 -0.09 -3.41 -26.71
CA PHE A 128 -0.15 -2.85 -25.37
C PHE A 128 -1.54 -2.25 -25.19
N ASP A 129 -2.21 -2.63 -24.10
CA ASP A 129 -3.44 -1.97 -23.71
C ASP A 129 -3.35 -1.42 -22.28
N GLY A 130 -4.08 -0.34 -22.07
CA GLY A 130 -4.33 0.25 -20.76
C GLY A 130 -3.05 0.53 -19.97
N LEU A 131 -2.81 -0.29 -18.96
CA LEU A 131 -1.81 -0.03 -17.94
C LEU A 131 -0.38 -0.27 -18.42
N LEU A 132 -0.16 -1.24 -19.32
CA LEU A 132 1.17 -1.55 -19.87
C LEU A 132 1.63 -0.49 -20.86
N GLU A 133 0.72 0.01 -21.71
CA GLU A 133 0.99 1.12 -22.64
C GLU A 133 1.44 2.37 -21.88
N ALA A 134 0.68 2.79 -20.86
CA ALA A 134 1.03 3.94 -20.03
C ALA A 134 2.39 3.81 -19.31
N PHE A 135 2.74 2.58 -18.89
CA PHE A 135 4.06 2.33 -18.30
C PHE A 135 5.18 2.47 -19.33
N ILE A 136 5.01 1.89 -20.53
CA ILE A 136 5.99 1.97 -21.62
C ILE A 136 6.16 3.40 -22.10
N GLU A 137 5.07 4.17 -22.26
CA GLU A 137 5.12 5.59 -22.57
C GLU A 137 5.98 6.35 -21.55
N THR A 138 5.77 6.09 -20.25
CA THR A 138 6.57 6.71 -19.18
C THR A 138 8.07 6.38 -19.29
N LEU A 139 8.42 5.14 -19.68
CA LEU A 139 9.81 4.75 -19.90
C LEU A 139 10.43 5.34 -21.17
N SER A 140 9.59 5.65 -22.16
CA SER A 140 9.95 6.15 -23.49
C SER A 140 10.13 7.67 -23.50
N GLU A 141 9.33 8.38 -22.70
CA GLU A 141 9.45 9.80 -22.41
C GLU A 141 10.72 10.05 -21.60
N SER A 142 11.86 9.99 -22.29
CA SER A 142 13.20 10.21 -21.75
C SER A 142 13.28 11.59 -21.08
N GLY A 143 13.10 11.65 -19.77
CA GLY A 143 13.04 12.91 -19.04
C GLY A 143 13.34 12.80 -17.54
N PRO A 144 13.51 13.94 -16.85
CA PRO A 144 13.78 14.03 -15.41
C PRO A 144 12.62 13.56 -14.51
N GLN A 145 11.50 13.12 -15.08
CA GLN A 145 10.28 12.73 -14.37
C GLN A 145 10.21 11.22 -14.06
N ILE A 146 11.10 10.40 -14.61
CA ILE A 146 11.18 8.97 -14.29
C ILE A 146 11.73 8.83 -12.86
N HIS A 147 11.01 8.10 -12.01
CA HIS A 147 11.47 7.80 -10.65
C HIS A 147 12.85 7.11 -10.68
N SER A 148 13.69 7.33 -9.67
CA SER A 148 15.05 6.80 -9.66
C SER A 148 15.12 5.29 -9.79
N SER A 149 14.13 4.56 -9.27
CA SER A 149 14.05 3.10 -9.40
C SER A 149 13.79 2.60 -10.83
N LEU A 150 13.45 3.48 -11.77
CA LEU A 150 13.20 3.14 -13.17
C LEU A 150 14.31 3.60 -14.14
N LYS A 151 15.31 4.34 -13.66
CA LYS A 151 16.35 4.94 -14.53
C LYS A 151 17.14 3.92 -15.33
N ASP A 152 17.43 2.77 -14.74
CA ASP A 152 18.18 1.69 -15.40
C ASP A 152 17.36 0.96 -16.48
N TYR A 153 16.04 1.21 -16.52
CA TYR A 153 15.10 0.61 -17.47
C TYR A 153 14.55 1.63 -18.48
N ALA A 154 15.04 2.87 -18.46
CA ALA A 154 14.61 3.91 -19.39
C ALA A 154 14.86 3.45 -20.85
N LEU A 155 13.81 3.55 -21.67
CA LEU A 155 13.87 3.13 -23.06
C LEU A 155 14.45 4.29 -23.86
N ASN A 156 15.75 4.22 -24.19
CA ASN A 156 16.33 5.04 -25.25
C ASN A 156 15.78 4.55 -26.60
N LEU A 157 14.53 4.90 -26.91
CA LEU A 157 13.91 4.59 -28.18
C LEU A 157 14.35 5.63 -29.19
N THR A 158 14.85 5.17 -30.32
CA THR A 158 15.09 6.03 -31.49
C THR A 158 13.83 6.06 -32.34
N ASN A 159 13.62 7.13 -33.12
CA ASN A 159 12.46 7.26 -34.02
C ASN A 159 12.40 6.14 -35.09
N GLU A 160 13.45 5.33 -35.26
CA GLU A 160 13.45 4.17 -36.17
C GLU A 160 12.82 2.93 -35.54
N ASP A 161 12.74 2.84 -34.20
CA ASP A 161 12.20 1.68 -33.45
C ASP A 161 10.65 1.66 -33.42
N THR A 162 9.98 2.71 -33.90
CA THR A 162 8.53 2.93 -33.75
C THR A 162 7.68 2.55 -34.98
N TYR A 163 8.27 2.00 -36.05
CA TYR A 163 7.57 1.79 -37.33
C TYR A 163 6.93 0.41 -37.52
N ASP A 164 7.31 -0.60 -36.73
CA ASP A 164 6.63 -1.90 -36.68
C ASP A 164 6.31 -2.26 -35.23
N ILE A 165 5.02 -2.26 -34.87
CA ILE A 165 4.56 -2.55 -33.50
C ILE A 165 4.98 -3.98 -33.09
N GLY A 166 5.14 -4.85 -34.10
CA GLY A 166 5.71 -6.20 -33.98
C GLY A 166 7.08 -6.22 -33.32
N ASP A 167 8.00 -5.48 -33.93
CA ASP A 167 9.39 -5.43 -33.50
C ASP A 167 9.55 -4.60 -32.21
N PHE A 168 8.62 -3.67 -31.96
CA PHE A 168 8.64 -2.81 -30.79
C PHE A 168 8.38 -3.56 -29.48
N ALA A 169 7.37 -4.44 -29.44
CA ALA A 169 7.08 -5.18 -28.22
C ALA A 169 8.16 -6.21 -27.89
N GLU A 170 8.65 -6.93 -28.89
CA GLU A 170 9.78 -7.85 -28.73
C GLU A 170 11.04 -7.12 -28.21
N ALA A 171 11.35 -5.93 -28.74
CA ALA A 171 12.47 -5.11 -28.29
C ALA A 171 12.34 -4.66 -26.81
N ILE A 172 11.12 -4.30 -26.37
CA ILE A 172 10.88 -3.93 -24.96
C ILE A 172 11.03 -5.16 -24.05
N ALA A 173 10.48 -6.30 -24.45
CA ALA A 173 10.62 -7.55 -23.70
C ALA A 173 12.09 -7.96 -23.58
N GLU A 174 12.86 -7.89 -24.67
CA GLU A 174 14.28 -8.18 -24.68
C GLU A 174 15.05 -7.24 -23.72
N LYS A 175 14.74 -5.94 -23.73
CA LYS A 175 15.37 -4.98 -22.81
C LYS A 175 15.10 -5.32 -21.35
N PHE A 176 13.86 -5.63 -20.97
CA PHE A 176 13.56 -6.05 -19.60
C PHE A 176 14.26 -7.37 -19.24
N MET A 177 14.35 -8.31 -20.18
CA MET A 177 15.08 -9.56 -19.98
C MET A 177 16.58 -9.34 -19.78
N MET A 178 17.21 -8.49 -20.59
CA MET A 178 18.64 -8.14 -20.50
C MET A 178 18.95 -7.37 -19.21
N ALA A 179 18.05 -6.47 -18.80
CA ALA A 179 18.17 -5.71 -17.56
C ALA A 179 17.75 -6.53 -16.32
N ASN A 180 17.30 -7.78 -16.50
CA ASN A 180 16.72 -8.63 -15.47
C ASN A 180 15.58 -7.96 -14.66
N ALA A 181 14.81 -7.10 -15.32
CA ALA A 181 13.65 -6.42 -14.75
C ALA A 181 12.46 -7.38 -14.69
N LYS A 182 12.21 -7.98 -13.53
CA LYS A 182 11.14 -8.99 -13.35
C LYS A 182 10.20 -8.69 -12.19
N GLY A 183 10.44 -7.62 -11.46
CA GLY A 183 9.69 -7.22 -10.29
C GLY A 183 8.34 -6.57 -10.60
N PHE A 184 7.96 -5.63 -9.74
CA PHE A 184 6.69 -4.94 -9.75
C PHE A 184 6.89 -3.48 -10.15
N ALA A 185 6.13 -3.02 -11.12
CA ALA A 185 5.93 -1.60 -11.40
C ALA A 185 4.58 -1.15 -10.84
N ILE A 186 4.57 -0.05 -10.09
CA ILE A 186 3.38 0.50 -9.43
C ILE A 186 3.14 1.90 -9.97
N ASN A 187 1.91 2.15 -10.44
CA ASN A 187 1.43 3.48 -10.79
C ASN A 187 0.84 4.14 -9.54
N ALA A 188 1.52 5.17 -9.07
CA ALA A 188 1.18 5.90 -7.86
C ALA A 188 0.61 7.29 -8.21
N CYS A 189 -0.39 7.72 -7.45
CA CYS A 189 -1.10 8.97 -7.64
C CYS A 189 -1.30 9.68 -6.29
N ALA A 190 -0.98 10.97 -6.24
CA ALA A 190 -1.21 11.83 -5.07
C ALA A 190 -1.85 13.15 -5.54
N PRO A 191 -2.83 13.72 -4.83
CA PRO A 191 -3.42 14.99 -5.21
C PRO A 191 -2.45 16.13 -4.93
N VAL A 192 -2.46 17.13 -5.81
CA VAL A 192 -1.70 18.36 -5.57
C VAL A 192 -2.32 19.10 -4.40
N LYS A 193 -1.49 19.48 -3.42
CA LYS A 193 -1.90 20.28 -2.26
C LYS A 193 -1.70 21.76 -2.56
N MET A 194 -2.81 22.49 -2.62
CA MET A 194 -2.82 23.94 -2.77
C MET A 194 -2.89 24.58 -1.39
N TYR A 195 -1.74 25.08 -0.91
CA TYR A 195 -1.61 25.71 0.39
C TYR A 195 -2.14 27.15 0.39
N ASP A 196 -2.94 27.46 1.41
CA ASP A 196 -3.42 28.80 1.73
C ASP A 196 -2.66 29.42 2.93
N SER A 197 -1.98 28.59 3.72
CA SER A 197 -1.03 28.97 4.78
C SER A 197 -0.03 27.85 5.03
N ASP A 198 0.98 28.07 5.87
CA ASP A 198 1.98 27.04 6.25
C ASP A 198 1.37 25.77 6.88
N THR A 199 0.13 25.84 7.35
CA THR A 199 -0.58 24.77 8.09
C THR A 199 -1.92 24.36 7.48
N SER A 200 -2.37 25.02 6.42
CA SER A 200 -3.69 24.78 5.81
C SER A 200 -3.55 24.68 4.30
N TYR A 201 -4.18 23.65 3.74
CA TYR A 201 -4.22 23.40 2.32
C TYR A 201 -5.58 22.84 1.91
N SER A 202 -5.87 22.97 0.61
CA SER A 202 -6.94 22.25 -0.06
C SER A 202 -6.35 21.28 -1.09
N SER A 203 -6.96 20.11 -1.25
CA SER A 203 -6.50 19.10 -2.21
C SER A 203 -7.69 18.34 -2.77
N GLY A 204 -7.60 17.88 -4.02
CA GLY A 204 -8.64 17.07 -4.64
C GLY A 204 -8.09 16.24 -5.79
N TRP A 205 -8.75 15.13 -6.07
CA TRP A 205 -8.32 14.14 -7.07
C TRP A 205 -8.53 14.57 -8.54
N ALA A 206 -8.95 15.82 -8.77
CA ALA A 206 -9.07 16.38 -10.11
C ALA A 206 -7.75 16.94 -10.65
N TYR A 207 -6.78 17.19 -9.76
CA TYR A 207 -5.44 17.65 -10.11
C TYR A 207 -4.42 16.91 -9.25
N THR A 208 -3.61 16.07 -9.90
CA THR A 208 -2.83 15.03 -9.25
C THR A 208 -1.45 14.92 -9.86
N HIS A 209 -0.49 14.58 -9.00
CA HIS A 209 0.82 14.06 -9.38
C HIS A 209 0.68 12.57 -9.72
N TYR A 210 1.45 12.11 -10.70
CA TYR A 210 1.54 10.71 -11.09
C TYR A 210 2.99 10.29 -11.19
N THR A 211 3.27 9.03 -10.84
CA THR A 211 4.56 8.43 -11.15
C THR A 211 4.45 6.92 -11.28
N TRP A 212 5.41 6.35 -11.98
CA TRP A 212 5.69 4.93 -11.91
C TRP A 212 6.91 4.70 -11.03
N VAL A 213 6.81 3.70 -10.15
CA VAL A 213 7.93 3.21 -9.34
C VAL A 213 8.12 1.72 -9.58
N TYR A 214 9.35 1.24 -9.42
CA TYR A 214 9.70 -0.18 -9.54
C TYR A 214 10.36 -0.73 -8.28
N GLY A 215 10.21 -2.03 -8.03
CA GLY A 215 10.96 -2.80 -7.04
C GLY A 215 10.94 -4.30 -7.39
N GLU A 216 11.92 -5.08 -6.90
CA GLU A 216 12.00 -6.52 -7.16
C GLU A 216 10.89 -7.31 -6.44
N SER A 217 10.32 -6.72 -5.38
CA SER A 217 9.13 -7.20 -4.69
C SER A 217 8.03 -6.14 -4.68
N PHE A 218 6.78 -6.56 -4.46
CA PHE A 218 5.67 -5.63 -4.31
C PHE A 218 5.89 -4.68 -3.14
N GLU A 219 6.42 -5.18 -2.01
CA GLU A 219 6.67 -4.37 -0.83
C GLU A 219 7.75 -3.31 -1.05
N GLU A 220 8.79 -3.63 -1.83
CA GLU A 220 9.80 -2.66 -2.22
C GLU A 220 9.23 -1.59 -3.15
N ALA A 221 8.49 -2.00 -4.19
CA ALA A 221 7.84 -1.05 -5.10
C ALA A 221 6.85 -0.16 -4.34
N PHE A 222 6.11 -0.72 -3.38
CA PHE A 222 5.17 0.04 -2.55
C PHE A 222 5.89 1.04 -1.64
N ALA A 223 7.01 0.66 -1.03
CA ALA A 223 7.84 1.58 -0.24
C ALA A 223 8.35 2.76 -1.09
N HIS A 224 8.77 2.52 -2.34
CA HIS A 224 9.13 3.61 -3.26
C HIS A 224 7.94 4.53 -3.56
N ALA A 225 6.72 4.00 -3.64
CA ALA A 225 5.51 4.82 -3.83
C ALA A 225 5.21 5.70 -2.61
N GLU A 226 5.42 5.19 -1.40
CA GLU A 226 5.29 5.94 -0.15
C GLU A 226 6.32 7.07 -0.08
N GLU A 227 7.59 6.77 -0.34
CA GLU A 227 8.68 7.76 -0.36
C GLU A 227 8.43 8.86 -1.40
N TRP A 228 7.91 8.49 -2.58
CA TRP A 228 7.52 9.45 -3.59
C TRP A 228 6.38 10.36 -3.12
N ALA A 229 5.34 9.80 -2.49
CA ALA A 229 4.21 10.57 -1.98
C ALA A 229 4.63 11.58 -0.91
N ASP A 230 5.50 11.15 0.02
CA ASP A 230 6.08 12.02 1.06
C ASP A 230 6.86 13.18 0.41
N ARG A 231 7.62 12.92 -0.66
CA ARG A 231 8.33 13.95 -1.41
C ARG A 231 7.39 14.93 -2.12
N MET A 232 6.28 14.48 -2.71
CA MET A 232 5.33 15.38 -3.38
C MET A 232 4.67 16.35 -2.39
N ASP A 233 4.40 15.91 -1.16
CA ASP A 233 3.93 16.79 -0.08
C ASP A 233 4.93 17.90 0.22
N GLU A 234 6.21 17.55 0.33
CA GLU A 234 7.30 18.51 0.55
C GLU A 234 7.46 19.48 -0.63
N GLU A 235 7.38 18.99 -1.87
CA GLU A 235 7.50 19.80 -3.09
C GLU A 235 6.33 20.80 -3.21
N ASP A 236 5.09 20.37 -2.98
CA ASP A 236 3.91 21.26 -3.01
C ASP A 236 4.01 22.37 -1.95
N LYS A 237 4.45 22.01 -0.74
CA LYS A 237 4.67 22.98 0.34
C LYS A 237 5.81 23.94 0.02
N ALA A 238 6.91 23.44 -0.55
CA ALA A 238 8.05 24.26 -0.93
C ALA A 238 7.68 25.24 -2.05
N ALA A 239 6.88 24.83 -3.03
CA ALA A 239 6.38 25.68 -4.09
C ALA A 239 5.56 26.86 -3.53
N TYR A 240 4.65 26.59 -2.59
CA TYR A 240 3.89 27.63 -1.89
C TYR A 240 4.80 28.63 -1.16
N LEU A 241 5.77 28.15 -0.39
CA LEU A 241 6.71 29.01 0.36
C LEU A 241 7.57 29.86 -0.58
N ALA A 242 7.95 29.33 -1.75
CA ALA A 242 8.71 30.08 -2.75
C ALA A 242 7.87 31.21 -3.35
N GLU A 243 6.59 30.97 -3.66
CA GLU A 243 5.67 32.00 -4.18
C GLU A 243 5.34 33.07 -3.14
N ALA A 244 5.10 32.69 -1.88
CA ALA A 244 4.79 33.62 -0.79
C ALA A 244 5.93 34.62 -0.51
N ASN A 245 7.17 34.25 -0.80
CA ASN A 245 8.37 35.06 -0.59
C ASN A 245 8.74 35.93 -1.81
N GLN A 246 7.97 35.90 -2.91
CA GLN A 246 8.22 36.80 -4.03
C GLN A 246 7.71 38.22 -3.73
N PRO A 247 8.52 39.27 -3.93
CA PRO A 247 8.06 40.64 -3.75
C PRO A 247 6.94 40.94 -4.76
N LYS A 248 5.77 41.31 -4.26
CA LYS A 248 4.65 41.78 -5.11
C LYS A 248 5.12 43.01 -5.89
N GLN A 249 5.23 42.88 -7.21
CA GLN A 249 5.49 44.00 -8.13
C GLN A 249 4.28 44.93 -8.25
#